data_AF-A0A291LX83-F1
#
_entry.id   AF-A0A291LX83-F1
#
_cell.length_a   1.000
_cell.length_b   1.000
_cell.length_c   1.000
_cell.angle_alpha   90.00
_cell.angle_beta   90.00
_cell.angle_gamma   90.00
#
_symmetry.space_group_name_H-M   'P 1'
#
loop_
_entity.id
_entity.type
_entity.pdbx_description
1 polymer ?
#
loop_
_entity_poly.entity_id
_entity_poly.type
_entity_poly.pdbx_seq_one_letter_code
_entity_poly.pdbx_strand_id
1 'polypeptide(L)'
;MFHVITKVLMQWGKMQERFVVFERDTVIAEDVCETLKSKLPGCEVRIARSLAHVRGMLGSMDRLDALLMAMSRVDYDASGLESEIARLGARVMLLHDSAGSSVREEGAVIRVPRPYTSSMLGRAIAYALPQRQP
;
A
#
# COMPACT_ATOMS: atom_id res chain seq x y z
N MET A 1 -28.07 -0.49 -41.07
CA MET A 1 -28.68 -0.28 -39.75
C MET A 1 -27.72 -0.85 -38.71
N PHE A 2 -26.68 -0.09 -38.40
CA PHE A 2 -25.61 -0.45 -37.46
C PHE A 2 -25.65 0.58 -36.35
N HIS A 3 -26.05 0.22 -35.13
CA HIS A 3 -25.75 0.91 -33.89
C HIS A 3 -26.19 -0.06 -32.78
N VAL A 4 -25.40 -0.18 -31.71
CA VAL A 4 -25.58 -1.08 -30.55
C VAL A 4 -24.75 -2.38 -30.58
N ILE A 5 -23.44 -2.27 -30.80
CA ILE A 5 -22.44 -3.23 -30.25
C ILE A 5 -21.19 -2.44 -29.81
N THR A 6 -21.36 -1.42 -28.97
CA THR A 6 -20.22 -0.60 -28.50
C THR A 6 -20.39 -0.21 -27.03
N LYS A 7 -20.50 -1.21 -26.14
CA LYS A 7 -20.28 -0.98 -24.70
C LYS A 7 -19.99 -2.23 -23.83
N VAL A 8 -19.68 -3.39 -24.42
CA VAL A 8 -19.53 -4.66 -23.67
C VAL A 8 -18.16 -5.32 -23.84
N LEU A 9 -17.23 -4.72 -24.59
CA LEU A 9 -15.87 -5.25 -24.75
C LEU A 9 -14.86 -4.24 -24.23
N MET A 10 -14.01 -4.73 -23.31
CA MET A 10 -12.85 -4.06 -22.69
C MET A 10 -13.04 -3.42 -21.31
N GLN A 11 -13.79 -4.07 -20.42
CA GLN A 11 -13.36 -4.15 -19.03
C GLN A 11 -12.35 -5.31 -18.93
N TRP A 12 -11.17 -5.14 -19.52
CA TRP A 12 -10.03 -5.98 -19.15
C TRP A 12 -9.91 -5.86 -17.64
N GLY A 13 -9.99 -6.98 -16.91
CA GLY A 13 -10.00 -7.00 -15.45
C GLY A 13 -8.82 -6.18 -14.94
N LYS A 14 -9.06 -4.92 -14.60
CA LYS A 14 -8.06 -4.06 -14.00
C LYS A 14 -7.75 -4.74 -12.69
N MET A 15 -6.59 -5.35 -12.62
CA MET A 15 -6.16 -6.10 -11.46
C MET A 15 -6.05 -5.10 -10.32
N GLN A 16 -7.09 -5.08 -9.48
CA GLN A 16 -7.32 -4.08 -8.44
C GLN A 16 -6.11 -4.08 -7.49
N GLU A 17 -5.46 -2.94 -7.31
CA GLU A 17 -4.35 -2.82 -6.37
C GLU A 17 -4.89 -3.02 -4.94
N ARG A 18 -4.23 -3.88 -4.16
CA ARG A 18 -4.60 -4.26 -2.81
C ARG A 18 -3.56 -3.76 -1.83
N PHE A 19 -4.04 -2.97 -0.88
CA PHE A 19 -3.25 -2.37 0.18
C PHE A 19 -3.74 -2.82 1.54
N VAL A 20 -2.79 -2.98 2.46
CA VAL A 20 -3.08 -3.04 3.89
C VAL A 20 -2.42 -1.83 4.54
N VAL A 21 -3.15 -1.15 5.43
CA VAL A 21 -2.68 -0.01 6.20
C VAL A 21 -2.66 -0.42 7.67
N PHE A 22 -1.47 -0.50 8.26
CA PHE A 22 -1.27 -0.64 9.69
C PHE A 22 -1.08 0.75 10.31
N GLU A 23 -2.12 1.25 10.96
CA GLU A 23 -2.11 2.51 11.71
C GLU A 23 -3.09 2.38 12.88
N ARG A 24 -2.64 2.78 14.07
CA ARG A 24 -3.42 2.71 15.31
C ARG A 24 -4.36 3.90 15.43
N ASP A 25 -3.93 5.05 14.94
CA ASP A 25 -4.75 6.26 14.92
C ASP A 25 -5.80 6.19 13.81
N THR A 26 -7.08 6.36 14.17
CA THR A 26 -8.18 6.22 13.20
C THR A 26 -8.17 7.36 12.17
N VAL A 27 -7.85 8.58 12.59
CA VAL A 27 -7.86 9.75 11.71
C VAL A 27 -6.73 9.63 10.69
N ILE A 28 -5.54 9.23 11.13
CA ILE A 28 -4.40 9.02 10.23
C ILE A 28 -4.69 7.86 9.26
N ALA A 29 -5.27 6.75 9.74
CA ALA A 29 -5.61 5.61 8.89
C ALA A 29 -6.61 5.99 7.80
N GLU A 30 -7.62 6.80 8.12
CA GLU A 30 -8.62 7.30 7.17
C GLU A 30 -7.99 8.23 6.14
N ASP A 31 -7.18 9.20 6.55
CA ASP A 31 -6.45 10.12 5.65
C ASP A 31 -5.54 9.39 4.65
N VAL A 32 -4.81 8.36 5.13
CA VAL A 32 -4.00 7.50 4.26
C VAL A 32 -4.87 6.75 3.26
N CYS A 33 -6.01 6.21 3.69
CA CYS A 33 -6.93 5.49 2.82
C CYS A 33 -7.54 6.40 1.76
N GLU A 34 -7.96 7.61 2.12
CA GLU A 34 -8.47 8.60 1.17
C GLU A 34 -7.39 9.01 0.17
N THR A 35 -6.16 9.24 0.63
CA THR A 35 -5.04 9.55 -0.25
C THR A 35 -4.75 8.41 -1.23
N LEU A 36 -4.74 7.15 -0.76
CA LEU A 36 -4.57 5.98 -1.62
C LEU A 36 -5.67 5.89 -2.68
N LYS A 37 -6.93 6.03 -2.30
CA LYS A 37 -8.08 5.96 -3.22
C LYS A 37 -8.11 7.12 -4.22
N SER A 38 -7.65 8.31 -3.80
CA SER A 38 -7.51 9.47 -4.67
C SER A 38 -6.43 9.27 -5.73
N LYS A 39 -5.29 8.67 -5.36
CA LYS A 39 -4.18 8.39 -6.28
C LYS A 39 -4.41 7.16 -7.16
N LEU A 40 -5.11 6.15 -6.65
CA LEU A 40 -5.39 4.89 -7.30
C LEU A 40 -6.89 4.61 -7.27
N PRO A 41 -7.67 5.19 -8.20
CA PRO A 41 -9.10 4.97 -8.26
C PRO A 41 -9.42 3.48 -8.41
N GLY A 42 -10.21 2.98 -7.47
CA GLY A 42 -10.61 1.59 -7.43
C GLY A 42 -9.71 0.68 -6.63
N CYS A 43 -8.61 1.12 -6.00
CA CYS A 43 -7.82 0.24 -5.12
C CYS A 43 -8.65 -0.31 -3.94
N GLU A 44 -8.33 -1.53 -3.51
CA GLU A 44 -8.82 -2.14 -2.28
C GLU A 44 -7.87 -1.77 -1.15
N VAL A 45 -8.40 -1.19 -0.06
CA VAL A 45 -7.59 -0.82 1.11
C VAL A 45 -8.23 -1.43 2.36
N ARG A 46 -7.44 -2.22 3.11
CA ARG A 46 -7.84 -2.80 4.39
C ARG A 46 -7.04 -2.16 5.52
N ILE A 47 -7.70 -1.81 6.62
CA ILE A 47 -7.06 -1.17 7.77
C ILE A 47 -6.88 -2.19 8.89
N ALA A 48 -5.66 -2.31 9.40
CA ALA A 48 -5.31 -3.09 10.56
C ALA A 48 -4.82 -2.17 11.69
N ARG A 49 -5.31 -2.40 12.92
CA ARG A 49 -4.95 -1.61 14.11
C ARG A 49 -4.00 -2.33 15.07
N SER A 50 -3.67 -3.58 14.78
CA SER A 50 -2.73 -4.40 15.56
C SER A 50 -1.92 -5.29 14.64
N LEU A 51 -0.72 -5.68 15.06
CA LEU A 51 0.11 -6.62 14.29
C LEU A 51 -0.56 -7.99 14.14
N ALA A 52 -1.31 -8.43 15.16
CA ALA A 52 -2.11 -9.66 15.08
C ALA A 52 -3.18 -9.56 13.97
N HIS A 53 -3.82 -8.39 13.83
CA HIS A 53 -4.79 -8.16 12.75
C HIS A 53 -4.11 -8.14 11.38
N VAL A 54 -2.93 -7.52 11.25
CA VAL A 54 -2.11 -7.58 10.02
C VAL A 54 -1.83 -9.04 9.66
N ARG A 55 -1.30 -9.86 10.59
CA ARG A 55 -1.03 -11.29 10.35
C ARG A 55 -2.27 -12.04 9.88
N GLY A 56 -3.41 -11.84 10.54
CA GLY A 56 -4.68 -12.45 10.15
C GLY A 56 -5.10 -12.07 8.73
N MET A 57 -4.96 -10.80 8.35
CA MET A 57 -5.22 -10.35 6.99
C MET A 57 -4.27 -11.02 5.98
N LEU A 58 -2.95 -10.96 6.21
CA LEU A 58 -1.95 -11.53 5.31
C LEU A 58 -2.14 -13.04 5.10
N GLY A 59 -2.55 -13.77 6.14
CA GLY A 59 -2.84 -15.20 6.06
C GLY A 59 -4.05 -15.55 5.20
N SER A 60 -5.01 -14.63 5.05
CA SER A 60 -6.21 -14.81 4.23
C SER A 60 -6.07 -14.32 2.78
N MET A 61 -4.97 -13.65 2.45
CA MET A 61 -4.76 -13.03 1.15
C MET A 61 -3.95 -13.95 0.21
N ASP A 62 -4.36 -13.94 -1.05
CA ASP A 62 -3.66 -14.55 -2.18
C ASP A 62 -2.62 -13.59 -2.80
N ARG A 63 -2.88 -12.27 -2.72
CA ARG A 63 -1.99 -11.22 -3.24
C ARG A 63 -2.11 -9.95 -2.40
N LEU A 64 -0.98 -9.26 -2.22
CA LEU A 64 -0.90 -7.90 -1.68
C LEU A 64 0.12 -7.11 -2.51
N ASP A 65 -0.21 -5.89 -2.94
CA ASP A 65 0.75 -5.08 -3.71
C ASP A 65 1.64 -4.25 -2.77
N ALA A 66 1.04 -3.66 -1.73
CA ALA A 66 1.83 -2.99 -0.70
C ALA A 66 1.20 -3.02 0.69
N LEU A 67 2.07 -3.05 1.69
CA LEU A 67 1.73 -2.88 3.10
C LEU A 67 2.29 -1.54 3.59
N LEU A 68 1.42 -0.66 4.07
CA LEU A 68 1.83 0.59 4.70
C LEU A 68 1.79 0.42 6.22
N MET A 69 2.88 0.73 6.91
CA MET A 69 3.00 0.53 8.36
C MET A 69 3.50 1.79 9.05
N ALA A 70 2.71 2.25 10.01
CA ALA A 70 3.06 3.35 10.89
C ALA A 70 3.97 2.90 12.04
N MET A 71 5.20 2.52 11.73
CA MET A 71 6.19 2.08 12.72
C MET A 71 7.63 2.33 12.28
N SER A 72 8.55 2.22 13.23
CA SER A 72 9.99 2.30 12.94
C SER A 72 10.47 1.06 12.17
N ARG A 73 11.66 1.17 11.56
CA ARG A 73 12.31 0.02 10.93
C ARG A 73 12.63 -1.09 11.92
N VAL A 74 13.05 -0.72 13.13
CA VAL A 74 13.40 -1.68 14.20
C VAL A 74 12.17 -2.47 14.63
N ASP A 75 11.02 -1.81 14.81
CA ASP A 75 9.77 -2.49 15.17
C ASP A 75 9.26 -3.39 14.05
N TYR A 76 9.44 -2.97 12.80
CA TYR A 76 9.14 -3.78 11.63
C TYR A 76 10.00 -5.05 11.60
N ASP A 77 11.33 -4.91 11.69
CA ASP A 77 12.24 -6.06 11.66
C ASP A 77 11.98 -7.02 12.85
N ALA A 78 11.57 -6.49 14.01
CA ALA A 78 11.20 -7.29 15.17
C ALA A 78 9.80 -7.96 15.04
N SER A 79 8.95 -7.48 14.12
CA SER A 79 7.60 -8.00 13.94
C SER A 79 7.58 -9.39 13.30
N GLY A 80 8.64 -9.75 12.56
CA GLY A 80 8.77 -11.02 11.86
C GLY A 80 7.75 -11.23 10.74
N LEU A 81 7.32 -10.15 10.08
CA LEU A 81 6.31 -10.18 8.99
C LEU A 81 6.93 -10.32 7.60
N GLU A 82 8.26 -10.25 7.49
CA GLU A 82 8.98 -10.18 6.22
C GLU A 82 8.65 -11.36 5.32
N SER A 83 8.58 -12.56 5.90
CA SER A 83 8.34 -13.80 5.16
C SER A 83 6.92 -13.84 4.57
N GLU A 84 5.91 -13.47 5.36
CA GLU A 84 4.52 -13.41 4.90
C GLU A 84 4.30 -12.34 3.83
N ILE A 85 4.94 -11.18 3.99
CA ILE A 85 4.87 -10.08 3.03
C ILE A 85 5.57 -10.47 1.71
N ALA A 86 6.77 -11.04 1.80
CA ALA A 86 7.53 -11.48 0.63
C ALA A 86 6.80 -12.60 -0.14
N ARG A 87 6.16 -13.54 0.57
CA ARG A 87 5.32 -14.58 -0.04
C ARG A 87 4.19 -14.00 -0.89
N LEU A 88 3.63 -12.86 -0.48
CA LEU A 88 2.56 -12.16 -1.20
C LEU A 88 3.07 -11.27 -2.34
N GLY A 89 4.39 -11.12 -2.49
CA GLY A 89 5.02 -10.24 -3.48
C GLY A 89 4.87 -8.75 -3.16
N ALA A 90 4.52 -8.40 -1.92
CA ALA A 90 4.22 -7.03 -1.54
C ALA A 90 5.48 -6.23 -1.19
N ARG A 91 5.44 -4.92 -1.46
CA ARG A 91 6.43 -3.96 -0.93
C ARG A 91 5.93 -3.34 0.37
N VAL A 92 6.84 -2.90 1.23
CA VAL A 92 6.50 -2.30 2.52
C VAL A 92 6.80 -0.82 2.51
N MET A 93 5.83 0.02 2.89
CA MET A 93 6.02 1.45 3.13
C MET A 93 6.01 1.71 4.63
N LEU A 94 7.15 2.09 5.20
CA LEU A 94 7.27 2.43 6.62
C LEU A 94 7.13 3.94 6.83
N LEU A 95 6.08 4.34 7.53
CA LEU A 95 5.92 5.71 8.00
C LEU A 95 6.70 5.90 9.30
N HIS A 96 7.84 6.59 9.23
CA HIS A 96 8.74 6.73 10.38
C HIS A 96 8.97 8.20 10.73
N ASP A 97 9.16 8.50 12.00
CA ASP A 97 9.54 9.84 12.44
C ASP A 97 11.02 10.05 12.12
N SER A 98 11.31 10.99 11.23
CA SER A 98 12.67 11.38 10.88
C SER A 98 12.65 12.78 10.31
N ALA A 99 13.63 13.60 10.70
CA ALA A 99 13.83 14.96 10.22
C ALA A 99 14.19 15.08 8.71
N GLY A 100 14.07 13.99 7.95
CA GLY A 100 14.32 13.98 6.52
C GLY A 100 13.04 14.30 5.74
N SER A 101 13.16 14.94 4.59
CA SER A 101 12.01 15.24 3.71
C SER A 101 11.88 14.31 2.50
N SER A 102 12.78 13.33 2.36
CA SER A 102 12.84 12.47 1.18
C SER A 102 12.35 11.05 1.47
N VAL A 103 11.50 10.55 0.56
CA VAL A 103 11.14 9.14 0.46
C VAL A 103 12.36 8.37 -0.03
N ARG A 104 12.69 7.24 0.62
CA ARG A 104 13.85 6.42 0.28
C ARG A 104 13.45 4.99 -0.01
N GLU A 105 14.04 4.40 -1.04
CA GLU A 105 13.85 3.00 -1.41
C GLU A 105 15.06 2.18 -0.93
N GLU A 106 14.79 1.14 -0.14
CA GLU A 106 15.78 0.27 0.49
C GLU A 106 15.35 -1.20 0.25
N GLY A 107 15.57 -1.70 -0.97
CA GLY A 107 15.12 -3.04 -1.37
C GLY A 107 13.60 -3.13 -1.38
N ALA A 108 13.00 -4.11 -0.70
CA ALA A 108 11.54 -4.25 -0.61
C ALA A 108 10.86 -3.18 0.28
N VAL A 109 11.65 -2.43 1.05
CA VAL A 109 11.16 -1.43 2.01
C VAL A 109 11.30 -0.02 1.43
N ILE A 110 10.26 0.78 1.59
CA ILE A 110 10.19 2.19 1.20
C ILE A 110 9.94 2.99 2.47
N ARG A 111 10.82 3.94 2.74
CA ARG A 111 10.77 4.77 3.94
C ARG A 111 10.13 6.10 3.62
N VAL A 112 9.07 6.43 4.36
CA VAL A 112 8.34 7.68 4.22
C VAL A 112 8.47 8.44 5.55
N PRO A 113 9.15 9.59 5.57
CA PRO A 113 9.31 10.35 6.80
C PRO A 113 8.01 11.06 7.19
N ARG A 114 7.73 11.14 8.48
CA ARG A 114 6.68 11.97 9.09
C ARG A 114 7.23 13.34 9.53
N PRO A 115 6.45 14.43 9.43
CA PRO A 115 5.14 14.50 8.77
C PRO A 115 5.27 14.29 7.25
N TYR A 116 4.33 13.59 6.63
CA TYR A 116 4.31 13.35 5.18
C TYR A 116 3.29 14.24 4.48
N THR A 117 3.50 14.48 3.19
CA THR A 117 2.52 15.12 2.31
C THR A 117 1.91 14.09 1.36
N SER A 118 0.75 14.41 0.76
CA SER A 118 0.14 13.54 -0.24
C SER A 118 1.03 13.30 -1.48
N SER A 119 1.98 14.20 -1.78
CA SER A 119 2.95 14.02 -2.85
C SER A 119 4.05 13.02 -2.46
N MET A 120 4.51 13.03 -1.21
CA MET A 120 5.42 12.02 -0.68
C MET A 120 4.78 10.64 -0.69
N LEU A 121 3.52 10.53 -0.25
CA LEU A 121 2.81 9.25 -0.30
C LEU A 121 2.61 8.78 -1.74
N GLY A 122 2.28 9.69 -2.67
CA GLY A 122 2.21 9.39 -4.10
C GLY A 122 3.53 8.84 -4.67
N ARG A 123 4.68 9.41 -4.28
CA ARG A 123 6.00 8.87 -4.66
C ARG A 123 6.26 7.51 -4.05
N ALA A 124 5.91 7.30 -2.78
CA ALA A 124 6.06 6.02 -2.11
C ALA A 124 5.22 4.92 -2.80
N ILE A 125 3.98 5.23 -3.17
CA ILE A 125 3.11 4.36 -3.95
C ILE A 125 3.73 4.03 -5.31
N ALA A 126 4.30 5.01 -6.00
CA ALA A 126 4.95 4.79 -7.29
C ALA A 126 6.19 3.88 -7.19
N TYR A 127 6.91 3.91 -6.06
CA TYR A 127 7.94 2.90 -5.78
C TYR A 127 7.31 1.55 -5.43
N ALA A 128 6.24 1.53 -4.64
CA ALA A 128 5.63 0.31 -4.13
C ALA A 128 4.98 -0.56 -5.22
N LEU A 129 4.42 0.08 -6.25
CA LEU A 129 3.79 -0.64 -7.35
C LEU A 129 4.83 -1.01 -8.42
N PRO A 130 4.78 -2.25 -8.96
CA PRO A 130 5.60 -2.61 -10.11
C PRO A 130 5.29 -1.65 -11.26
N GLN A 131 6.32 -1.12 -11.92
CA GLN A 131 6.13 -0.29 -13.11
C GLN A 131 5.44 -1.16 -14.17
N ARG A 132 4.13 -1.00 -14.31
CA ARG A 132 3.40 -1.48 -15.48
C ARG A 132 3.90 -0.63 -16.65
N GLN A 133 5.01 -1.05 -17.26
CA GLN A 133 5.38 -0.54 -18.58
C GLN A 133 4.18 -0.79 -19.51
N PRO A 134 3.77 0.21 -20.31
CA PRO A 134 2.71 0.04 -21.29
C PRO A 134 3.04 -1.07 -22.30
#